data_AF-A0A1B6F5F8-F1
#
_entry.id   AF-A0A1B6F5F8-F1
#
_cell.length_a   1.000
_cell.length_b   1.000
_cell.length_c   1.000
_cell.angle_alpha   90.00
_cell.angle_beta   90.00
_cell.angle_gamma   90.00
#
_symmetry.space_group_name_H-M   'P 1'
#
loop_
_entity.id
_entity.type
_entity.pdbx_description
1 polymer ?
#
loop_
_entity_poly.entity_id
_entity_poly.type
_entity_poly.pdbx_seq_one_letter_code
_entity_poly.pdbx_strand_id
1 'polypeptide(L)'
;MNAFMVWAQIERKKICEIQPDVHNAEVSKRLGKRWRSLDENEKRPFIEEADRLRQLHTKEYPDYKYRPKKKVKIQQDGSQSNLIQKKKVISAANRKSGSSDMNVTDNLKL
;
A
#
# COMPACT_ATOMS: atom_id res chain seq x y z
N MET A 1 8.64 -1.60 -3.97
CA MET A 1 7.22 -2.05 -3.96
C MET A 1 7.04 -3.07 -2.84
N ASN A 2 5.82 -3.28 -2.31
CA ASN A 2 5.57 -4.34 -1.32
C ASN A 2 5.12 -5.66 -2.00
N ALA A 3 5.16 -6.77 -1.27
CA ALA A 3 4.89 -8.12 -1.80
C ALA A 3 3.54 -8.24 -2.51
N PHE A 4 2.47 -7.72 -1.88
CA PHE A 4 1.15 -7.70 -2.49
C PHE A 4 1.13 -6.92 -3.80
N MET A 5 1.80 -5.77 -3.87
CA MET A 5 1.83 -4.95 -5.10
C MET A 5 2.60 -5.63 -6.23
N VAL A 6 3.69 -6.35 -5.92
CA VAL A 6 4.45 -7.14 -6.90
C VAL A 6 3.57 -8.25 -7.49
N TRP A 7 2.90 -9.02 -6.63
CA TRP A 7 1.97 -10.07 -7.06
C TRP A 7 0.75 -9.51 -7.81
N ALA A 8 0.12 -8.47 -7.26
CA ALA A 8 -1.12 -7.90 -7.78
C ALA A 8 -0.93 -7.27 -9.16
N GLN A 9 0.28 -6.80 -9.50
CA GLN A 9 0.58 -6.29 -10.83
C GLN A 9 0.41 -7.38 -11.89
N ILE A 10 0.94 -8.58 -11.63
CA ILE A 10 0.86 -9.73 -12.54
C ILE A 10 -0.60 -10.20 -12.66
N GLU A 11 -1.27 -10.37 -11.53
CA GLU A 11 -2.65 -10.88 -11.53
C GLU A 11 -3.66 -9.87 -12.10
N ARG A 12 -3.46 -8.56 -11.86
CA ARG A 12 -4.28 -7.51 -12.48
C ARG A 12 -4.14 -7.57 -14.00
N LYS A 13 -2.92 -7.72 -14.51
CA LYS A 13 -2.67 -7.81 -15.96
C LYS A 13 -3.46 -8.98 -16.58
N LYS A 14 -3.39 -10.17 -15.97
CA LYS A 14 -4.17 -11.34 -16.42
C LYS A 14 -5.68 -11.08 -16.43
N ILE A 15 -6.21 -10.39 -15.42
CA ILE A 15 -7.65 -10.07 -15.36
C ILE A 15 -8.04 -9.07 -16.45
N CYS A 16 -7.24 -8.02 -16.67
CA CYS A 16 -7.51 -7.01 -17.69
C CYS A 16 -7.36 -7.56 -19.12
N GLU A 17 -6.52 -8.57 -19.35
CA GLU A 17 -6.42 -9.26 -20.63
C GLU A 17 -7.70 -10.03 -20.99
N ILE A 18 -8.38 -10.61 -19.99
CA ILE A 18 -9.61 -11.39 -20.19
C ILE A 18 -10.85 -10.50 -20.12
N GLN A 19 -10.83 -9.48 -19.26
CA GLN A 19 -11.96 -8.58 -19.00
C GLN A 19 -11.46 -7.12 -18.95
N PRO A 20 -11.29 -6.46 -20.12
CA PRO A 20 -10.70 -5.12 -20.19
C PRO A 20 -11.57 -4.04 -19.54
N ASP A 21 -12.90 -4.23 -19.51
CA ASP A 21 -13.85 -3.22 -19.00
C ASP A 21 -14.07 -3.29 -17.49
N VAL A 22 -13.38 -4.19 -16.78
CA VAL A 22 -13.58 -4.31 -15.33
C VAL A 22 -12.93 -3.14 -14.61
N HIS A 23 -13.74 -2.44 -13.83
CA HIS A 23 -13.27 -1.31 -13.04
C HIS A 23 -12.19 -1.73 -12.02
N ASN A 24 -11.09 -0.98 -11.99
CA ASN A 24 -9.90 -1.29 -11.16
C ASN A 24 -10.19 -1.44 -9.66
N ALA A 25 -11.17 -0.71 -9.12
CA ALA A 25 -11.55 -0.87 -7.71
C ALA A 25 -12.11 -2.27 -7.43
N GLU A 26 -12.85 -2.85 -8.37
CA GLU A 26 -13.38 -4.21 -8.25
C GLU A 26 -12.27 -5.25 -8.39
N VAL A 27 -11.38 -5.08 -9.36
CA VAL A 27 -10.18 -5.94 -9.50
C VAL A 27 -9.38 -5.94 -8.21
N SER A 28 -9.12 -4.77 -7.63
CA SER A 28 -8.35 -4.63 -6.39
C SER A 28 -9.02 -5.32 -5.20
N LYS A 29 -10.35 -5.27 -5.09
CA LYS A 29 -11.10 -6.00 -4.04
C LYS A 29 -10.92 -7.52 -4.18
N ARG A 30 -11.05 -8.06 -5.39
CA ARG A 30 -10.89 -9.49 -5.67
C ARG A 30 -9.46 -9.97 -5.39
N LEU A 31 -8.47 -9.22 -5.87
CA LEU A 31 -7.05 -9.50 -5.62
C LEU A 31 -6.72 -9.49 -4.12
N GLY A 32 -7.25 -8.53 -3.35
CA GLY A 32 -7.04 -8.47 -1.91
C GLY A 32 -7.63 -9.68 -1.17
N LYS A 33 -8.77 -10.22 -1.63
CA LYS A 33 -9.34 -11.47 -1.08
C LYS A 33 -8.44 -12.67 -1.40
N ARG A 34 -8.04 -12.81 -2.67
CA ARG A 34 -7.20 -13.93 -3.12
C ARG A 34 -5.82 -13.92 -2.48
N TRP A 35 -5.17 -12.77 -2.33
CA TRP A 35 -3.88 -12.67 -1.64
C TRP A 35 -3.95 -13.21 -0.19
N ARG A 36 -5.04 -12.93 0.52
CA ARG A 36 -5.22 -13.43 1.89
C ARG A 36 -5.41 -14.94 1.95
N SER A 37 -5.96 -15.55 0.90
CA SER A 37 -6.17 -17.00 0.83
C SER A 37 -4.97 -17.78 0.29
N LEU A 38 -3.92 -17.11 -0.24
CA LEU A 38 -2.71 -17.80 -0.66
C LEU A 38 -1.91 -18.30 0.55
N ASP A 39 -1.27 -19.45 0.37
CA ASP A 39 -0.35 -20.02 1.37
C ASP A 39 0.96 -19.24 1.44
N GLU A 40 1.71 -19.43 2.52
CA GLU A 40 2.99 -18.76 2.71
C GLU A 40 4.00 -19.14 1.62
N ASN A 41 4.00 -20.40 1.18
CA ASN A 41 4.85 -20.87 0.08
C ASN A 41 4.54 -20.18 -1.25
N GLU A 42 3.27 -19.87 -1.50
CA GLU A 42 2.85 -19.14 -2.70
C GLU A 42 3.20 -17.65 -2.60
N LYS A 43 3.17 -17.08 -1.40
CA LYS A 43 3.54 -15.67 -1.16
C LYS A 43 5.05 -15.44 -1.17
N ARG A 44 5.83 -16.43 -0.72
CA ARG A 44 7.29 -16.36 -0.55
C ARG A 44 8.04 -15.73 -1.73
N PRO A 45 7.86 -16.17 -3.00
CA PRO A 45 8.59 -15.55 -4.11
C PRO A 45 8.30 -14.05 -4.27
N PHE A 46 7.08 -13.59 -3.94
CA PHE A 46 6.71 -12.18 -4.02
C PHE A 46 7.21 -11.36 -2.83
N ILE A 47 7.40 -12.01 -1.67
CA ILE A 47 8.03 -11.41 -0.49
C ILE A 47 9.52 -11.18 -0.78
N GLU A 48 10.22 -12.21 -1.28
CA GLU A 48 11.63 -12.12 -1.65
C GLU A 48 11.87 -11.04 -2.73
N GLU A 49 11.03 -11.00 -3.77
CA GLU A 49 11.16 -9.96 -4.80
C GLU A 49 10.86 -8.55 -4.26
N ALA A 50 9.88 -8.39 -3.37
CA ALA A 50 9.64 -7.10 -2.73
C ALA A 50 10.81 -6.64 -1.86
N ASP A 51 11.46 -7.56 -1.15
CA ASP A 51 12.67 -7.30 -0.39
C ASP A 51 13.84 -6.90 -1.30
N ARG A 52 14.05 -7.63 -2.40
CA ARG A 52 15.04 -7.29 -3.42
C ARG A 52 14.83 -5.89 -3.97
N LEU A 53 13.59 -5.55 -4.34
CA LEU A 53 13.23 -4.23 -4.84
C LEU A 53 13.39 -3.13 -3.79
N ARG A 54 13.12 -3.43 -2.51
CA ARG A 54 13.38 -2.49 -1.41
C ARG A 54 14.87 -2.20 -1.28
N GLN A 55 15.69 -3.24 -1.22
CA GLN A 55 17.15 -3.10 -1.09
C GLN A 55 17.74 -2.33 -2.27
N LEU A 56 17.31 -2.66 -3.50
CA LEU A 56 17.72 -1.92 -4.70
C LEU A 56 17.34 -0.45 -4.58
N HIS A 57 16.10 -0.13 -4.21
CA HIS A 57 15.66 1.26 -4.07
C HIS A 57 16.45 2.01 -2.98
N THR A 58 16.73 1.39 -1.84
CA THR A 58 17.57 1.99 -0.79
C THR A 58 19.00 2.25 -1.27
N LYS A 59 19.57 1.36 -2.08
CA LYS A 59 20.92 1.53 -2.64
C LYS A 59 20.97 2.64 -3.69
N GLU A 60 20.02 2.65 -4.62
CA GLU A 60 19.96 3.63 -5.72
C GLU A 60 19.53 5.03 -5.24
N TYR A 61 18.75 5.09 -4.16
CA TYR A 61 18.23 6.34 -3.61
C TYR A 61 18.45 6.40 -2.08
N PRO A 62 19.69 6.60 -1.62
CA PRO A 62 20.03 6.60 -0.19
C PRO A 62 19.30 7.71 0.60
N ASP A 63 19.03 8.85 -0.05
CA ASP A 63 18.35 10.00 0.57
C ASP A 63 16.81 9.97 0.40
N TYR A 64 16.26 8.92 -0.21
CA TYR A 64 14.82 8.84 -0.43
C TYR A 64 14.05 8.76 0.89
N LYS A 65 13.21 9.77 1.14
CA LYS A 65 12.32 9.84 2.29
C LYS A 65 10.87 10.00 1.86
N TYR A 66 10.04 9.02 2.18
CA TYR A 66 8.60 9.10 1.96
C TYR A 66 7.98 10.21 2.81
N ARG A 67 7.41 11.24 2.16
CA ARG A 67 6.77 12.39 2.80
C ARG A 67 5.34 12.51 2.28
N PRO A 68 4.36 11.84 2.92
CA PRO A 68 2.97 11.88 2.45
C PRO A 68 2.43 13.31 2.51
N LYS A 69 1.94 13.82 1.37
CA LYS A 69 1.27 15.12 1.31
C LYS A 69 -0.21 14.94 1.64
N LYS A 70 -0.69 15.69 2.65
CA LYS A 70 -2.13 15.79 2.92
C LYS A 70 -2.77 16.57 1.78
N LYS A 71 -3.80 16.00 1.16
CA LYS A 71 -4.62 16.74 0.18
C LYS A 71 -5.47 17.76 0.95
N VAL A 72 -5.34 19.04 0.62
CA VAL A 72 -6.22 20.09 1.12
C VAL A 72 -7.59 19.88 0.47
N LYS A 73 -8.63 19.67 1.28
CA LYS A 73 -10.02 19.66 0.77
C LYS A 73 -10.40 21.10 0.50
N ILE A 74 -10.34 21.54 -0.76
CA ILE A 74 -10.99 22.78 -1.17
C ILE A 74 -12.49 22.50 -1.04
N GLN A 75 -13.12 23.15 -0.06
CA GLN A 75 -14.57 23.13 0.11
C GLN A 75 -15.15 23.91 -1.07
N GLN A 76 -15.47 23.21 -2.16
CA GLN A 76 -16.42 23.73 -3.13
C GLN A 76 -17.80 23.47 -2.53
N ASP A 77 -18.42 24.56 -2.11
CA ASP A 77 -19.78 24.60 -1.60
C ASP A 77 -20.74 24.08 -2.69
N GLY A 78 -21.64 23.17 -2.32
CA GLY A 78 -22.72 22.71 -3.20
C GLY A 78 -22.46 21.42 -4.01
N SER A 79 -22.35 20.27 -3.35
CA SER A 79 -23.04 19.02 -3.74
C SER A 79 -22.76 17.90 -2.74
N GLN A 80 -23.82 17.49 -2.03
CA GLN A 80 -23.84 16.38 -1.08
C GLN A 80 -23.33 15.09 -1.73
N SER A 81 -22.17 14.59 -1.31
CA SER A 81 -21.81 13.18 -1.48
C SER A 81 -21.52 12.57 -0.12
N ASN A 82 -22.40 11.65 0.28
CA ASN A 82 -22.42 10.94 1.55
C ASN A 82 -21.07 10.25 1.83
N LEU A 83 -20.23 10.88 2.64
CA LEU A 83 -19.07 10.24 3.25
C LEU A 83 -19.54 9.42 4.46
N ILE A 84 -20.06 8.22 4.23
CA ILE A 84 -20.29 7.26 5.31
C ILE A 84 -18.92 6.82 5.85
N GLN A 85 -18.48 7.50 6.91
CA GLN A 85 -17.44 7.03 7.82
C GLN A 85 -17.93 5.77 8.54
N LYS A 86 -17.71 4.59 7.96
CA LYS A 86 -17.75 3.36 8.77
C LYS A 86 -16.46 3.26 9.59
N LYS A 87 -16.50 3.86 10.79
CA LYS A 87 -15.64 3.44 11.91
C LYS A 87 -15.94 1.96 12.18
N LYS A 88 -15.04 1.06 11.78
CA LYS A 88 -15.05 -0.31 12.29
C LYS A 88 -14.10 -0.34 13.47
N VAL A 89 -14.68 -0.38 14.67
CA VAL A 89 -14.02 -0.81 15.90
C VAL A 89 -13.47 -2.21 15.62
N ILE A 90 -12.15 -2.35 15.60
CA ILE A 90 -11.50 -3.67 15.70
C ILE A 90 -10.65 -3.58 16.96
N SER A 91 -11.09 -4.37 17.92
CA SER A 91 -10.49 -4.66 19.21
C SER A 91 -8.99 -4.91 19.13
N ALA A 92 -8.28 -4.42 20.15
CA ALA A 92 -6.87 -4.65 20.40
C ALA A 92 -6.52 -6.14 20.37
N ALA A 93 -5.60 -6.51 19.47
CA ALA A 93 -4.83 -7.75 19.55
C ALA A 93 -3.45 -7.50 18.93
N ASN A 94 -2.51 -7.15 19.82
CA ASN A 94 -1.06 -7.34 19.77
C ASN A 94 -0.42 -7.66 18.40
N ARG A 95 0.27 -6.67 17.81
CA ARG A 95 1.48 -6.91 16.99
C ARG A 95 2.54 -5.90 17.38
N LYS A 96 3.37 -6.28 18.35
CA LYS A 96 4.73 -5.73 18.48
C LYS A 96 5.52 -6.18 17.25
N SER A 97 5.87 -5.24 16.40
CA SER A 97 7.11 -5.29 15.61
C SER A 97 7.59 -3.85 15.51
N GLY A 98 8.63 -3.53 16.27
CA GLY A 98 9.15 -2.18 16.44
C GLY A 98 9.54 -1.56 15.12
N SER A 99 8.90 -0.45 14.78
CA SER A 99 9.50 0.57 13.95
C SER A 99 9.85 1.69 14.91
N SER A 100 11.13 1.74 15.27
CA SER A 100 11.67 2.78 16.13
C SER A 100 11.61 4.10 15.36
N ASP A 101 10.57 4.88 15.63
CA ASP A 101 10.53 6.31 15.34
C ASP A 101 11.67 6.98 16.11
N MET A 102 12.84 7.09 15.48
CA MET A 102 13.89 7.96 15.96
C MET A 102 13.63 9.36 15.39
N ASN A 103 12.82 10.11 16.16
CA ASN A 103 12.87 11.56 16.19
C ASN A 103 14.20 11.97 16.83
N VAL A 104 15.13 12.52 16.04
CA VAL A 104 16.32 13.23 16.57
C VAL A 104 16.55 14.49 15.75
N THR A 105 16.05 15.59 16.32
CA THR A 105 16.57 16.96 16.41
C THR A 105 16.96 17.76 15.17
N ASP A 106 16.37 18.96 15.11
CA ASP A 106 16.86 20.19 14.50
C ASP A 106 18.39 20.36 14.56
N ASN A 107 19.00 20.75 13.45
CA ASN A 107 19.82 21.96 13.39
C ASN A 107 20.26 22.34 11.96
N LEU A 108 20.04 23.63 11.67
CA LEU A 108 20.69 24.52 10.68
C LEU A 108 20.60 24.15 9.18
N LYS A 109 19.91 24.91 8.31
CA LYS A 109 20.32 26.23 7.74
C LYS A 109 21.84 26.22 7.45
N LEU A 110 22.26 25.87 6.25
CA LEU A 110 22.36 26.71 5.04
C LEU A 110 22.85 25.81 3.90
#